data_AF-A0A7M4CJD2-F1
#
_entry.id   AF-A0A7M4CJD2-F1
#
_cell.length_a   1.000
_cell.length_b   1.000
_cell.length_c   1.000
_cell.angle_alpha   90.00
_cell.angle_beta   90.00
_cell.angle_gamma   90.00
#
_symmetry.space_group_name_H-M   'P 1'
#
loop_
_entity.id
_entity.type
_entity.pdbx_description
1 polymer ?
#
loop_
_entity_poly.entity_id
_entity_poly.type
_entity_poly.pdbx_seq_one_letter_code
_entity_poly.pdbx_strand_id
1 'polypeptide(L)'
;MLFKEINEQIAELKSGEERYLKLNSIIESLRNDKEKVVAKQAQLKAELDKESNDVEKLEGLSVTNLFYKLFGSYDVKLDQEKQEAFAAHLKYNQCLTELQNIESEIKDRMVEKIKYKNCSNKLQELYNEKIELIKGFELNNTEDTILLTNKIAECKAKLKEIDEALDAGDLAVKGIVGIIDSLKSAQGWGIWDMVGGGLITSMIKHSHINEAKKQSEQVQTYLRMFKNELLDINIDETININIEGFDVFIDYFFDGLISDYFVQSKINSAKKSVDNIYSKVSLLVDQLYALKDNEEQKLSEYNTRLVSILNN
;
A
#
# COMPACT_ATOMS: atom_id res chain seq x y z
N MET A 1 -20.23 -40.29 1.86
CA MET A 1 -20.82 -39.04 1.35
C MET A 1 -20.93 -37.99 2.45
N LEU A 2 -21.69 -38.24 3.52
CA LEU A 2 -21.89 -37.31 4.63
C LEU A 2 -20.60 -36.74 5.27
N PHE A 3 -19.62 -37.61 5.60
CA PHE A 3 -18.34 -37.17 6.19
C PHE A 3 -17.49 -36.30 5.25
N LYS A 4 -17.58 -36.52 3.94
CA LYS A 4 -16.84 -35.73 2.95
C LYS A 4 -17.43 -34.33 2.83
N GLU A 5 -18.76 -34.23 2.75
CA GLU A 5 -19.49 -32.96 2.72
C GLU A 5 -19.27 -32.14 4.00
N ILE A 6 -19.31 -32.79 5.18
CA ILE A 6 -19.01 -32.11 6.45
C ILE A 6 -17.57 -31.59 6.48
N ASN A 7 -16.60 -32.37 6.01
CA ASN A 7 -15.21 -31.92 5.96
C ASN A 7 -15.00 -30.76 4.98
N GLU A 8 -15.68 -30.76 3.83
CA GLU A 8 -15.66 -29.66 2.86
C GLU A 8 -16.27 -28.39 3.46
N GLN A 9 -17.40 -28.49 4.17
CA GLN A 9 -18.03 -27.35 4.84
C GLN A 9 -17.18 -26.81 6.01
N ILE A 10 -16.53 -27.68 6.79
CA ILE A 10 -15.57 -27.25 7.82
C ILE A 10 -14.43 -26.46 7.20
N ALA A 11 -13.88 -26.92 6.07
CA ALA A 11 -12.79 -26.24 5.38
C ALA A 11 -13.20 -24.85 4.88
N GLU A 12 -14.40 -24.73 4.28
CA GLU A 12 -14.95 -23.45 3.84
C GLU A 12 -15.17 -22.47 5.00
N LEU A 13 -15.79 -22.95 6.09
CA LEU A 13 -16.05 -22.13 7.29
C LEU A 13 -14.74 -21.71 7.97
N LYS A 14 -13.73 -22.59 8.02
CA LYS A 14 -12.41 -22.28 8.57
C LYS A 14 -11.70 -21.20 7.75
N SER A 15 -11.72 -21.32 6.41
CA SER A 15 -11.17 -20.28 5.52
C SER A 15 -11.90 -18.95 5.70
N GLY A 16 -13.23 -18.97 5.91
CA GLY A 16 -14.00 -17.78 6.24
C GLY A 16 -13.63 -17.14 7.58
N GLU A 17 -13.38 -17.95 8.61
CA GLU A 17 -12.90 -17.47 9.92
C GLU A 17 -11.50 -16.86 9.83
N GLU A 18 -10.57 -17.50 9.12
CA GLU A 18 -9.24 -16.97 8.85
C GLU A 18 -9.33 -15.61 8.12
N ARG A 19 -10.18 -15.51 7.09
CA ARG A 19 -10.43 -14.24 6.39
C ARG A 19 -11.02 -13.17 7.32
N TYR A 20 -11.91 -13.54 8.22
CA TYR A 20 -12.47 -12.60 9.20
C TYR A 20 -11.39 -12.04 10.14
N LEU A 21 -10.46 -12.88 10.58
CA LEU A 21 -9.33 -12.48 11.43
C LEU A 21 -8.36 -11.56 10.67
N LYS A 22 -8.00 -11.90 9.43
CA LYS A 22 -7.19 -11.02 8.56
C LYS A 22 -7.85 -9.66 8.32
N LEU A 23 -9.16 -9.63 8.09
CA LEU A 23 -9.86 -8.35 7.94
C LEU A 23 -9.83 -7.51 9.24
N ASN A 24 -9.68 -8.12 10.42
CA ASN A 24 -9.46 -7.36 11.66
C ASN A 24 -8.07 -6.72 11.69
N SER A 25 -7.02 -7.50 11.41
CA SER A 25 -5.63 -7.00 11.40
C SER A 25 -5.49 -5.83 10.41
N ILE A 26 -6.04 -5.98 9.19
CA ILE A 26 -6.05 -4.93 8.17
C ILE A 26 -6.82 -3.68 8.63
N ILE A 27 -8.02 -3.83 9.20
CA ILE A 27 -8.82 -2.69 9.67
C ILE A 27 -8.11 -1.94 10.81
N GLU A 28 -7.46 -2.66 11.73
CA GLU A 28 -6.67 -2.06 12.81
C GLU A 28 -5.44 -1.31 12.27
N SER A 29 -4.71 -1.91 11.32
CA SER A 29 -3.61 -1.25 10.60
C SER A 29 -4.07 0.05 9.93
N LEU A 30 -5.18 0.02 9.18
CA LEU A 30 -5.74 1.20 8.51
C LEU A 30 -6.20 2.28 9.49
N ARG A 31 -6.73 1.91 10.67
CA ARG A 31 -7.09 2.88 11.72
C ARG A 31 -5.87 3.55 12.30
N ASN A 32 -4.80 2.81 12.56
CA ASN A 32 -3.53 3.37 13.03
C ASN A 32 -2.94 4.32 11.98
N ASP A 33 -2.98 3.94 10.70
CA ASP A 33 -2.52 4.80 9.61
C ASP A 33 -3.38 6.06 9.48
N LYS A 34 -4.71 5.94 9.64
CA LYS A 34 -5.61 7.11 9.71
C LYS A 34 -5.22 8.06 10.83
N GLU A 35 -4.91 7.57 12.03
CA GLU A 35 -4.50 8.43 13.16
C GLU A 35 -3.20 9.19 12.86
N LYS A 36 -2.22 8.54 12.25
CA LYS A 36 -0.97 9.18 11.79
C LYS A 36 -1.26 10.29 10.77
N VAL A 37 -2.10 9.99 9.77
CA VAL A 37 -2.46 10.95 8.70
C VAL A 37 -3.25 12.13 9.27
N VAL A 38 -4.14 11.92 10.24
CA VAL A 38 -4.85 13.02 10.93
C VAL A 38 -3.88 13.91 11.71
N ALA A 39 -2.87 13.33 12.38
CA ALA A 39 -1.83 14.12 13.04
C ALA A 39 -1.01 14.92 12.03
N LYS A 40 -0.61 14.31 10.90
CA LYS A 40 0.10 14.97 9.79
C LYS A 40 -0.74 16.09 9.17
N GLN A 41 -2.04 15.89 9.00
CA GLN A 41 -2.97 16.89 8.48
C GLN A 41 -2.97 18.16 9.34
N ALA A 42 -3.00 18.01 10.67
CA ALA A 42 -2.97 19.14 11.58
C ALA A 42 -1.65 19.93 11.49
N GLN A 43 -0.52 19.23 11.35
CA GLN A 43 0.81 19.84 11.15
C GLN A 43 0.88 20.61 9.83
N LEU A 44 0.51 19.95 8.72
CA LEU A 44 0.51 20.55 7.38
C LEU A 44 -0.46 21.73 7.26
N LYS A 45 -1.58 21.70 8.00
CA LYS A 45 -2.50 22.84 8.06
C LYS A 45 -1.85 24.05 8.72
N ALA A 46 -1.16 23.84 9.84
CA ALA A 46 -0.45 24.91 10.53
C ALA A 46 0.70 25.49 9.68
N GLU A 47 1.44 24.63 8.97
CA GLU A 47 2.48 25.06 8.01
C GLU A 47 1.86 25.89 6.87
N LEU A 48 0.79 25.40 6.24
CA LEU A 48 0.09 26.13 5.19
C LEU A 48 -0.41 27.51 5.65
N ASP A 49 -0.98 27.59 6.85
CA ASP A 49 -1.45 28.85 7.41
C ASP A 49 -0.28 29.81 7.68
N LYS A 50 0.87 29.30 8.15
CA LYS A 50 2.08 30.10 8.33
C LYS A 50 2.57 30.67 7.00
N GLU A 51 2.79 29.83 6.00
CA GLU A 51 3.32 30.26 4.69
C GLU A 51 2.36 31.21 3.97
N SER A 52 1.04 30.98 4.08
CA SER A 52 0.03 31.89 3.49
C SER A 52 0.08 33.28 4.14
N ASN A 53 0.27 33.35 5.46
CA ASN A 53 0.41 34.63 6.17
C ASN A 53 1.70 35.37 5.80
N ASP A 54 2.79 34.67 5.51
CA ASP A 54 4.06 35.29 5.14
C ASP A 54 4.00 35.88 3.72
N VAL A 55 3.30 35.22 2.80
CA VAL A 55 2.94 35.81 1.48
C VAL A 55 2.06 37.05 1.65
N GLU A 56 1.01 37.00 2.48
CA GLU A 56 0.11 38.15 2.71
C GLU A 56 0.84 39.36 3.31
N LYS A 57 1.79 39.15 4.24
CA LYS A 57 2.61 40.24 4.80
C LYS A 57 3.51 40.89 3.74
N LEU A 58 4.07 40.09 2.83
CA LEU A 58 4.90 40.60 1.75
C LEU A 58 4.07 41.33 0.69
N GLU A 59 2.87 40.85 0.37
CA GLU A 59 1.94 41.54 -0.55
C GLU A 59 1.29 42.80 0.07
N GLY A 60 1.11 42.83 1.40
CA GLY A 60 0.41 43.90 2.14
C GLY A 60 1.26 45.09 2.61
N LEU A 61 2.59 45.03 2.56
CA LEU A 61 3.47 46.11 3.02
C LEU A 61 3.75 47.17 1.92
N SER A 62 2.89 48.19 1.88
CA SER A 62 3.09 49.58 1.39
C SER A 62 4.08 49.77 0.21
N VAL A 63 3.52 49.73 -0.99
CA VAL A 63 4.17 49.80 -2.31
C VAL A 63 4.94 51.11 -2.61
N THR A 64 4.94 52.14 -1.75
CA THR A 64 5.36 53.49 -2.20
C THR A 64 6.65 54.06 -1.61
N ASN A 65 7.11 53.69 -0.41
CA ASN A 65 8.26 54.39 0.21
C ASN A 65 9.56 53.58 0.37
N LEU A 66 9.53 52.26 0.18
CA LEU A 66 10.72 51.39 0.22
C LEU A 66 11.13 50.88 -1.18
N PHE A 67 10.28 51.14 -2.17
CA PHE A 67 10.22 50.48 -3.48
C PHE A 67 11.27 50.94 -4.51
N TYR A 68 12.20 51.82 -4.17
CA TYR A 68 13.18 52.33 -5.14
C TYR A 68 14.64 52.18 -4.67
N LYS A 69 14.88 51.66 -3.46
CA LYS A 69 16.24 51.56 -2.89
C LYS A 69 16.81 50.14 -2.76
N LEU A 70 16.01 49.09 -2.99
CA LEU A 70 16.36 47.68 -2.71
C LEU A 70 16.25 46.73 -3.93
N PHE A 71 15.97 47.25 -5.13
CA PHE A 71 15.52 46.46 -6.29
C PHE A 71 16.59 45.56 -6.92
N GLY A 72 16.74 44.40 -6.29
CA GLY A 72 17.26 43.16 -6.86
C GLY A 72 16.80 41.92 -6.08
N SER A 73 16.52 42.03 -4.77
CA SER A 73 16.27 40.86 -3.88
C SER A 73 14.82 40.67 -3.39
N TYR A 74 13.92 41.63 -3.60
CA TYR A 74 12.54 41.57 -3.07
C TYR A 74 11.61 40.68 -3.92
N ASP A 75 11.67 40.81 -5.25
CA ASP A 75 10.91 39.93 -6.16
C ASP A 75 11.31 38.46 -5.99
N VAL A 76 12.61 38.20 -5.80
CA VAL A 76 13.14 36.85 -5.54
C VAL A 76 12.59 36.28 -4.22
N LYS A 77 12.47 37.10 -3.18
CA LYS A 77 11.95 36.65 -1.88
C LYS A 77 10.44 36.39 -1.94
N LEU A 78 9.67 37.27 -2.58
CA LEU A 78 8.24 37.06 -2.76
C LEU A 78 7.94 35.80 -3.59
N ASP A 79 8.72 35.55 -4.64
CA ASP A 79 8.60 34.34 -5.46
C ASP A 79 8.92 33.06 -4.66
N GLN A 80 9.93 33.11 -3.78
CA GLN A 80 10.25 31.99 -2.88
C GLN A 80 9.10 31.66 -1.93
N GLU A 81 8.56 32.68 -1.26
CA GLU A 81 7.49 32.50 -0.26
C GLU A 81 6.20 31.99 -0.92
N LYS A 82 5.92 32.41 -2.17
CA LYS A 82 4.84 31.86 -2.99
C LYS A 82 5.05 30.39 -3.35
N GLN A 83 6.29 29.98 -3.64
CA GLN A 83 6.62 28.58 -3.90
C GLN A 83 6.46 27.71 -2.66
N GLU A 84 6.88 28.20 -1.49
CA GLU A 84 6.75 27.51 -0.20
C GLU A 84 5.27 27.35 0.19
N ALA A 85 4.46 28.41 0.07
CA ALA A 85 3.02 28.35 0.29
C ALA A 85 2.31 27.38 -0.66
N PHE A 86 2.70 27.36 -1.94
CA PHE A 86 2.15 26.43 -2.92
C PHE A 86 2.50 24.97 -2.59
N ALA A 87 3.73 24.70 -2.17
CA ALA A 87 4.17 23.37 -1.76
C ALA A 87 3.44 22.90 -0.48
N ALA A 88 3.27 23.77 0.51
CA ALA A 88 2.47 23.48 1.71
C ALA A 88 1.02 23.15 1.35
N HIS A 89 0.43 23.89 0.41
CA HIS A 89 -0.93 23.65 -0.08
C HIS A 89 -1.05 22.29 -0.78
N LEU A 90 -0.06 21.90 -1.58
CA LEU A 90 -0.04 20.59 -2.24
C LEU A 90 0.07 19.44 -1.24
N LYS A 91 0.99 19.53 -0.27
CA LYS A 91 1.14 18.54 0.81
C LYS A 91 -0.15 18.37 1.60
N TYR A 92 -0.78 19.49 1.99
CA TYR A 92 -2.04 19.46 2.72
C TYR A 92 -3.16 18.78 1.91
N ASN A 93 -3.31 19.11 0.63
CA ASN A 93 -4.32 18.49 -0.22
C ASN A 93 -4.06 16.99 -0.43
N GLN A 94 -2.81 16.56 -0.63
CA GLN A 94 -2.49 15.13 -0.72
C GLN A 94 -2.87 14.40 0.56
N CYS A 95 -2.59 14.99 1.72
CA CYS A 95 -2.96 14.43 3.02
C CYS A 95 -4.48 14.27 3.17
N LEU A 96 -5.29 15.20 2.64
CA LEU A 96 -6.75 15.07 2.63
C LEU A 96 -7.22 13.92 1.73
N THR A 97 -6.64 13.80 0.53
CA THR A 97 -6.95 12.71 -0.40
C THR A 97 -6.56 11.36 0.19
N GLU A 98 -5.40 11.27 0.85
CA GLU A 98 -4.99 10.06 1.56
C GLU A 98 -5.98 9.68 2.66
N LEU A 99 -6.41 10.65 3.47
CA LEU A 99 -7.39 10.41 4.53
C LEU A 99 -8.71 9.87 3.96
N GLN A 100 -9.22 10.48 2.88
CA GLN A 100 -10.43 10.01 2.20
C GLN A 100 -10.28 8.58 1.65
N ASN A 101 -9.12 8.26 1.06
CA ASN A 101 -8.84 6.92 0.55
C ASN A 101 -8.81 5.88 1.68
N ILE A 102 -8.14 6.18 2.80
CA ILE A 102 -8.09 5.29 3.97
C ILE A 102 -9.51 5.09 4.55
N GLU A 103 -10.31 6.14 4.65
CA GLU A 103 -11.68 6.05 5.15
C GLU A 103 -12.58 5.17 4.26
N SER A 104 -12.46 5.32 2.93
CA SER A 104 -13.15 4.44 1.98
C SER A 104 -12.70 3.00 2.12
N GLU A 105 -11.39 2.76 2.23
CA GLU A 105 -10.82 1.42 2.37
C GLU A 105 -11.30 0.74 3.66
N ILE A 106 -11.30 1.44 4.79
CA ILE A 106 -11.85 0.94 6.06
C ILE A 106 -13.31 0.54 5.88
N LYS A 107 -14.12 1.36 5.21
CA LYS A 107 -15.53 1.07 4.97
C LYS A 107 -15.71 -0.19 4.12
N ASP A 108 -14.94 -0.33 3.04
CA ASP A 108 -15.02 -1.47 2.14
C ASP A 108 -14.61 -2.77 2.85
N ARG A 109 -13.52 -2.74 3.63
CA ARG A 109 -13.07 -3.89 4.44
C ARG A 109 -14.07 -4.24 5.55
N MET A 110 -14.73 -3.26 6.16
CA MET A 110 -15.81 -3.52 7.12
C MET A 110 -17.01 -4.21 6.47
N VAL A 111 -17.40 -3.80 5.27
CA VAL A 111 -18.48 -4.46 4.51
C VAL A 111 -18.10 -5.89 4.15
N GLU A 112 -16.86 -6.12 3.71
CA GLU A 112 -16.33 -7.45 3.44
C GLU A 112 -16.36 -8.34 4.69
N LYS A 113 -15.90 -7.82 5.84
CA LYS A 113 -15.82 -8.53 7.12
C LYS A 113 -17.18 -9.05 7.59
N ILE A 114 -18.27 -8.32 7.32
CA ILE A 114 -19.62 -8.75 7.70
C ILE A 114 -19.99 -10.10 7.07
N LYS A 115 -19.50 -10.41 5.86
CA LYS A 115 -19.78 -11.67 5.15
C LYS A 115 -19.34 -12.90 5.94
N TYR A 116 -18.28 -12.77 6.75
CA TYR A 116 -17.64 -13.88 7.47
C TYR A 116 -17.93 -13.89 8.98
N LYS A 117 -18.71 -12.93 9.49
CA LYS A 117 -18.97 -12.73 10.93
C LYS A 117 -19.49 -13.99 11.65
N ASN A 118 -20.27 -14.82 10.96
CA ASN A 118 -20.91 -16.00 11.53
C ASN A 118 -20.15 -17.31 11.23
N CYS A 119 -19.00 -17.26 10.55
CA CYS A 119 -18.24 -18.47 10.22
C CYS A 119 -17.81 -19.23 11.47
N SER A 120 -17.31 -18.54 12.51
CA SER A 120 -16.88 -19.14 13.77
C SER A 120 -17.99 -19.91 14.48
N ASN A 121 -19.18 -19.29 14.64
CA ASN A 121 -20.33 -19.94 15.28
C ASN A 121 -20.79 -21.19 14.50
N LYS A 122 -20.88 -21.08 13.17
CA LYS A 122 -21.25 -22.20 12.29
C LYS A 122 -20.21 -23.32 12.34
N LEU A 123 -18.93 -22.98 12.41
CA LEU A 123 -17.84 -23.94 12.54
C LEU A 123 -17.98 -24.75 13.83
N GLN A 124 -18.30 -24.09 14.95
CA GLN A 124 -18.51 -24.74 16.24
C GLN A 124 -19.72 -25.67 16.23
N GLU A 125 -20.84 -25.27 15.61
CA GLU A 125 -22.02 -26.11 15.41
C GLU A 125 -21.68 -27.36 14.59
N LEU A 126 -20.95 -27.19 13.48
CA LEU A 126 -20.55 -28.28 12.60
C LEU A 126 -19.57 -29.25 13.26
N TYR A 127 -18.65 -28.75 14.10
CA TYR A 127 -17.76 -29.61 14.91
C TYR A 127 -18.55 -30.44 15.91
N ASN A 128 -19.56 -29.86 16.58
CA ASN A 128 -20.41 -30.60 17.51
C ASN A 128 -21.20 -31.70 16.79
N GLU A 129 -21.75 -31.41 15.61
CA GLU A 129 -22.44 -32.40 14.76
C GLU A 129 -21.49 -33.53 14.32
N LYS A 130 -20.27 -33.18 13.91
CA LYS A 130 -19.24 -34.16 13.54
C LYS A 130 -18.83 -35.05 14.71
N ILE A 131 -18.68 -34.49 15.92
CA ILE A 131 -18.37 -35.26 17.14
C ILE A 131 -19.48 -36.27 17.46
N GLU A 132 -20.75 -35.89 17.32
CA GLU A 132 -21.88 -36.80 17.53
C GLU A 132 -21.94 -37.91 16.47
N LEU A 133 -21.56 -37.64 15.22
CA LEU A 133 -21.47 -38.64 14.16
C LEU A 133 -20.29 -39.62 14.33
N ILE A 134 -19.15 -39.16 14.84
CA ILE A 134 -17.95 -39.98 15.07
C ILE A 134 -18.13 -40.94 16.25
N LYS A 135 -18.88 -40.55 17.29
CA LYS A 135 -19.21 -41.42 18.43
C LYS A 135 -19.96 -42.70 18.03
N GLY A 136 -20.47 -42.79 16.79
CA GLY A 136 -21.18 -43.96 16.24
C GLY A 136 -20.36 -44.92 15.37
N PHE A 137 -19.12 -44.60 15.01
CA PHE A 137 -18.31 -45.43 14.08
C PHE A 137 -16.85 -45.57 14.53
N GLU A 138 -16.37 -46.80 14.75
CA GLU A 138 -14.93 -47.10 14.84
C GLU A 138 -14.34 -47.10 13.42
N LEU A 139 -13.47 -46.13 13.11
CA LEU A 139 -12.82 -46.01 11.80
C LEU A 139 -11.30 -46.13 11.93
N ASN A 140 -10.77 -47.28 11.50
CA ASN A 140 -9.34 -47.50 11.28
C ASN A 140 -8.91 -46.95 9.90
N ASN A 141 -7.68 -46.42 9.80
CA ASN A 141 -7.01 -45.78 8.63
C ASN A 141 -7.37 -44.32 8.29
N THR A 142 -7.71 -43.47 9.27
CA THR A 142 -8.18 -42.09 9.03
C THR A 142 -7.16 -40.98 9.35
N GLU A 143 -6.17 -41.21 10.20
CA GLU A 143 -5.36 -40.12 10.79
C GLU A 143 -4.39 -39.46 9.79
N ASP A 144 -3.61 -40.25 9.03
CA ASP A 144 -2.68 -39.73 8.02
C ASP A 144 -3.39 -39.02 6.86
N THR A 145 -4.54 -39.56 6.44
CA THR A 145 -5.38 -38.97 5.38
C THR A 145 -5.98 -37.64 5.83
N ILE A 146 -6.46 -37.55 7.08
CA ILE A 146 -6.97 -36.30 7.67
C ILE A 146 -5.84 -35.27 7.80
N LEU A 147 -4.67 -35.69 8.29
CA LEU A 147 -3.51 -34.81 8.44
C LEU A 147 -3.06 -34.23 7.08
N LEU A 148 -2.95 -35.05 6.04
CA LEU A 148 -2.59 -34.58 4.70
C LEU A 148 -3.63 -33.66 4.09
N THR A 149 -4.92 -33.97 4.28
CA THR A 149 -6.02 -33.11 3.80
C THR A 149 -5.98 -31.74 4.47
N ASN A 150 -5.71 -31.68 5.78
CA ASN A 150 -5.54 -30.42 6.50
C ASN A 150 -4.34 -29.62 5.99
N LYS A 151 -3.18 -30.27 5.79
CA LYS A 151 -1.99 -29.62 5.23
C LYS A 151 -2.24 -29.06 3.83
N ILE A 152 -2.96 -29.79 2.98
CA ILE A 152 -3.36 -29.32 1.64
C ILE A 152 -4.25 -28.08 1.74
N ALA A 153 -5.22 -28.07 2.66
CA ALA A 153 -6.10 -26.92 2.87
C ALA A 153 -5.31 -25.69 3.36
N GLU A 154 -4.38 -25.87 4.29
CA GLU A 154 -3.48 -24.82 4.79
C GLU A 154 -2.59 -24.27 3.67
N CYS A 155 -1.98 -25.12 2.83
CA CYS A 155 -1.19 -24.68 1.68
C CYS A 155 -2.02 -23.87 0.69
N LYS A 156 -3.25 -24.29 0.40
CA LYS A 156 -4.14 -23.55 -0.51
C LYS A 156 -4.55 -22.20 0.05
N ALA A 157 -4.82 -22.12 1.35
CA ALA A 157 -5.10 -20.85 2.02
C ALA A 157 -3.90 -19.92 1.92
N LYS A 158 -2.69 -20.41 2.22
CA LYS A 158 -1.44 -19.64 2.10
C LYS A 158 -1.17 -19.16 0.69
N LEU A 159 -1.35 -20.01 -0.33
CA LEU A 159 -1.15 -19.61 -1.73
C LEU A 159 -2.08 -18.46 -2.12
N LYS A 160 -3.34 -18.51 -1.68
CA LYS A 160 -4.30 -17.42 -1.90
C LYS A 160 -3.82 -16.11 -1.25
N GLU A 161 -3.31 -16.19 -0.03
CA GLU A 161 -2.78 -15.02 0.71
C GLU A 161 -1.54 -14.43 0.00
N ILE A 162 -0.64 -15.28 -0.49
CA ILE A 162 0.52 -14.86 -1.30
C ILE A 162 0.07 -14.21 -2.61
N ASP A 163 -0.93 -14.77 -3.29
CA ASP A 163 -1.47 -14.21 -4.53
C ASP A 163 -2.09 -12.82 -4.30
N GLU A 164 -2.85 -12.62 -3.22
CA GLU A 164 -3.41 -11.30 -2.87
C GLU A 164 -2.30 -10.27 -2.62
N ALA A 165 -1.20 -10.66 -1.97
CA ALA A 165 -0.05 -9.78 -1.77
C ALA A 165 0.72 -9.51 -3.06
N LEU A 166 0.91 -10.51 -3.93
CA LEU A 166 1.54 -10.35 -5.25
C LEU A 166 0.73 -9.39 -6.13
N ASP A 167 -0.59 -9.54 -6.18
CA ASP A 167 -1.48 -8.64 -6.92
C ASP A 167 -1.30 -7.18 -6.48
N ALA A 168 -1.26 -6.92 -5.16
CA ALA A 168 -1.04 -5.58 -4.63
C ALA A 168 0.40 -5.08 -4.89
N GLY A 169 1.39 -5.95 -4.76
CA GLY A 169 2.80 -5.64 -5.01
C GLY A 169 3.08 -5.29 -6.47
N ASP A 170 2.56 -6.08 -7.41
CA ASP A 170 2.73 -5.85 -8.85
C ASP A 170 2.05 -4.55 -9.31
N LEU A 171 0.87 -4.23 -8.75
CA LEU A 171 0.23 -2.92 -8.96
C LEU A 171 1.11 -1.77 -8.46
N ALA A 172 1.72 -1.91 -7.28
CA ALA A 172 2.64 -0.91 -6.73
C ALA A 172 3.88 -0.75 -7.62
N VAL A 173 4.53 -1.85 -8.02
CA VAL A 173 5.70 -1.85 -8.93
C VAL A 173 5.34 -1.15 -10.24
N LYS A 174 4.22 -1.52 -10.87
CA LYS A 174 3.77 -0.93 -12.13
C LYS A 174 3.51 0.57 -12.00
N GLY A 175 2.87 1.01 -10.91
CA GLY A 175 2.64 2.42 -10.64
C GLY A 175 3.95 3.20 -10.44
N ILE A 176 4.91 2.63 -9.71
CA ILE A 176 6.24 3.22 -9.49
C ILE A 176 6.97 3.38 -10.82
N VAL A 177 6.95 2.36 -11.69
CA VAL A 177 7.54 2.45 -13.05
C VAL A 177 6.89 3.57 -13.85
N GLY A 178 5.57 3.76 -13.74
CA GLY A 178 4.86 4.89 -14.34
C GLY A 178 5.41 6.25 -13.87
N ILE A 179 5.67 6.41 -12.57
CA ILE A 179 6.29 7.62 -12.01
C ILE A 179 7.70 7.81 -12.57
N ILE A 180 8.53 6.74 -12.64
CA ILE A 180 9.87 6.80 -13.21
C ILE A 180 9.82 7.33 -14.66
N ASP A 181 8.91 6.82 -15.48
CA ASP A 181 8.81 7.20 -16.89
C ASP A 181 8.26 8.62 -17.08
N SER A 182 7.32 9.04 -16.24
CA SER A 182 6.84 10.43 -16.16
C SER A 182 7.99 11.39 -15.80
N LEU A 183 8.84 11.03 -14.83
CA LEU A 183 10.01 11.84 -14.44
C LEU A 183 11.09 11.90 -15.53
N LYS A 184 11.38 10.78 -16.21
CA LYS A 184 12.30 10.76 -17.37
C LYS A 184 11.78 11.67 -18.49
N SER A 185 10.48 11.64 -18.75
CA SER A 185 9.84 12.47 -19.78
C SER A 185 9.93 13.96 -19.41
N ALA A 186 9.74 14.31 -18.14
CA ALA A 186 9.92 15.68 -17.65
C ALA A 186 11.38 16.18 -17.77
N GLN A 187 12.37 15.30 -17.59
CA GLN A 187 13.79 15.63 -17.74
C GLN A 187 14.16 16.03 -19.18
N GLY A 188 13.51 15.44 -20.20
CA GLY A 188 13.72 15.77 -21.62
C GLY A 188 13.37 17.22 -21.98
N TRP A 189 12.51 17.86 -21.20
CA TRP A 189 12.11 19.26 -21.37
C TRP A 189 12.89 20.24 -20.48
N GLY A 190 13.55 19.75 -19.42
CA GLY A 190 14.33 20.58 -18.49
C GLY A 190 15.64 21.15 -19.07
N ILE A 191 16.16 20.57 -20.15
CA ILE A 191 17.36 21.08 -20.83
C ILE A 191 17.04 22.31 -21.72
N TRP A 192 15.78 22.47 -22.14
CA TRP A 192 15.35 23.61 -22.97
C TRP A 192 15.22 24.93 -22.18
N ASP A 193 15.08 24.88 -20.85
CA ASP A 193 15.03 26.07 -19.97
C ASP A 193 16.35 26.86 -19.95
N MET A 194 17.48 26.29 -20.37
CA MET A 194 18.75 27.03 -20.47
C MET A 194 18.88 27.87 -21.76
N VAL A 195 17.93 27.80 -22.71
CA VAL A 195 18.09 28.46 -24.03
C VAL A 195 16.96 29.43 -24.41
N GLY A 196 15.81 29.43 -23.74
CA GLY A 196 14.71 30.32 -24.16
C GLY A 196 13.68 30.58 -23.09
N GLY A 197 13.91 31.62 -22.28
CA GLY A 197 12.90 32.14 -21.35
C GLY A 197 11.65 32.63 -22.08
N GLY A 198 10.48 32.27 -21.56
CA GLY A 198 9.21 32.91 -21.92
C GLY A 198 8.05 31.95 -22.13
N LEU A 199 7.20 31.84 -21.09
CA LEU A 199 5.76 31.50 -21.10
C LEU A 199 5.27 30.16 -21.69
N ILE A 200 5.97 29.53 -22.64
CA ILE A 200 5.56 28.26 -23.26
C ILE A 200 6.00 27.05 -22.42
N THR A 201 7.07 27.18 -21.62
CA THR A 201 7.59 26.12 -20.74
C THR A 201 6.69 25.83 -19.53
N SER A 202 5.84 26.78 -19.13
CA SER A 202 4.96 26.64 -17.96
C SER A 202 3.78 25.68 -18.19
N MET A 203 3.16 25.70 -19.38
CA MET A 203 1.93 24.93 -19.65
C MET A 203 2.19 23.42 -19.82
N ILE A 204 3.30 23.04 -20.46
CA ILE A 204 3.69 21.63 -20.65
C ILE A 204 4.18 21.01 -19.34
N LYS A 205 4.84 21.80 -18.48
CA LYS A 205 5.17 21.35 -17.11
C LYS A 205 3.90 20.99 -16.35
N HIS A 206 2.85 21.81 -16.36
CA HIS A 206 1.65 21.55 -15.57
C HIS A 206 0.93 20.23 -15.88
N SER A 207 0.93 19.72 -17.13
CA SER A 207 0.20 18.47 -17.44
C SER A 207 0.94 17.22 -16.95
N HIS A 208 2.27 17.14 -17.13
CA HIS A 208 3.07 16.01 -16.65
C HIS A 208 3.21 16.00 -15.13
N ILE A 209 3.18 17.18 -14.51
CA ILE A 209 3.13 17.36 -13.06
C ILE A 209 1.87 16.75 -12.46
N ASN A 210 0.72 17.11 -13.03
CA ASN A 210 -0.56 16.63 -12.56
C ASN A 210 -0.68 15.12 -12.75
N GLU A 211 -0.09 14.58 -13.83
CA GLU A 211 -0.02 13.13 -14.07
C GLU A 211 0.88 12.42 -13.04
N ALA A 212 2.09 12.92 -12.80
CA ALA A 212 2.99 12.36 -11.78
C ALA A 212 2.36 12.44 -10.37
N LYS A 213 1.62 13.51 -10.05
CA LYS A 213 0.87 13.64 -8.81
C LYS A 213 -0.22 12.56 -8.69
N LYS A 214 -1.03 12.38 -9.73
CA LYS A 214 -2.09 11.36 -9.75
C LYS A 214 -1.52 9.94 -9.64
N GLN A 215 -0.42 9.67 -10.34
CA GLN A 215 0.30 8.39 -10.25
C GLN A 215 0.88 8.17 -8.85
N SER A 216 1.40 9.23 -8.23
CA SER A 216 1.91 9.21 -6.85
C SER A 216 0.82 8.85 -5.85
N GLU A 217 -0.36 9.47 -5.94
CA GLU A 217 -1.51 9.15 -5.08
C GLU A 217 -1.96 7.68 -5.23
N GLN A 218 -1.95 7.15 -6.45
CA GLN A 218 -2.29 5.74 -6.71
C GLN A 218 -1.25 4.78 -6.13
N VAL A 219 0.04 5.08 -6.35
CA VAL A 219 1.15 4.28 -5.80
C VAL A 219 1.10 4.26 -4.27
N GLN A 220 0.77 5.37 -3.62
CA GLN A 220 0.61 5.42 -2.17
C GLN A 220 -0.47 4.44 -1.68
N THR A 221 -1.62 4.40 -2.36
CA THR A 221 -2.67 3.42 -2.06
C THR A 221 -2.20 2.00 -2.30
N TYR A 222 -1.55 1.69 -3.43
CA TYR A 222 -1.07 0.34 -3.72
C TYR A 222 -0.02 -0.15 -2.72
N LEU A 223 0.88 0.72 -2.28
CA LEU A 223 1.89 0.38 -1.29
C LEU A 223 1.26 0.09 0.09
N ARG A 224 0.23 0.84 0.49
CA ARG A 224 -0.51 0.57 1.72
C ARG A 224 -1.30 -0.74 1.63
N MET A 225 -1.95 -0.99 0.49
CA MET A 225 -2.61 -2.28 0.24
C MET A 225 -1.60 -3.41 0.36
N PHE A 226 -0.45 -3.29 -0.33
CA PHE A 226 0.60 -4.30 -0.30
C PHE A 226 1.10 -4.56 1.12
N LYS A 227 1.40 -3.52 1.90
CA LYS A 227 1.74 -3.63 3.33
C LYS A 227 0.67 -4.40 4.11
N ASN A 228 -0.60 -4.07 3.91
CA ASN A 228 -1.70 -4.71 4.64
C ASN A 228 -1.86 -6.19 4.26
N GLU A 229 -1.69 -6.55 2.99
CA GLU A 229 -1.73 -7.95 2.55
C GLU A 229 -0.53 -8.75 3.07
N LEU A 230 0.61 -8.09 3.36
CA LEU A 230 1.80 -8.73 3.94
C LEU A 230 1.72 -9.02 5.46
N LEU A 231 0.77 -8.42 6.20
CA LEU A 231 0.73 -8.47 7.69
C LEU A 231 0.72 -9.89 8.25
N ASP A 232 0.00 -10.80 7.59
CA ASP A 232 -0.26 -12.15 8.07
C ASP A 232 0.53 -13.22 7.26
N ILE A 233 1.42 -12.79 6.36
CA ILE A 233 2.31 -13.68 5.60
C ILE A 233 3.57 -13.94 6.42
N ASN A 234 3.49 -14.92 7.32
CA ASN A 234 4.65 -15.49 8.01
C ASN A 234 4.75 -16.98 7.64
N ILE A 235 5.78 -17.34 6.87
CA ILE A 235 5.98 -18.70 6.36
C ILE A 235 7.40 -19.16 6.67
N ASP A 236 7.56 -19.92 7.76
CA ASP A 236 8.81 -20.56 8.20
C ASP A 236 9.99 -19.60 8.51
N GLU A 237 10.87 -20.01 9.44
CA GLU A 237 12.01 -19.23 9.96
C GLU A 237 13.05 -18.76 8.89
N THR A 238 12.85 -19.12 7.62
CA THR A 238 13.85 -18.95 6.55
C THR A 238 13.62 -17.72 5.66
N ILE A 239 12.38 -17.24 5.50
CA ILE A 239 12.07 -16.04 4.70
C ILE A 239 11.15 -15.13 5.52
N ASN A 240 11.75 -14.17 6.22
CA ASN A 240 11.02 -13.13 6.94
C ASN A 240 10.86 -11.91 6.02
N ILE A 241 9.62 -11.61 5.63
CA ILE A 241 9.28 -10.39 4.88
C ILE A 241 9.33 -9.23 5.88
N ASN A 242 10.48 -8.56 5.95
CA ASN A 242 10.65 -7.41 6.84
C ASN A 242 9.95 -6.16 6.26
N ILE A 243 8.79 -5.82 6.81
CA ILE A 243 8.04 -4.59 6.51
C ILE A 243 8.30 -3.46 7.52
N GLU A 244 9.22 -3.63 8.47
CA GLU A 244 9.55 -2.62 9.46
C GLU A 244 10.14 -1.36 8.80
N GLY A 245 9.62 -0.19 9.18
CA GLY A 245 10.04 1.09 8.62
C GLY A 245 9.56 1.35 7.18
N PHE A 246 8.71 0.48 6.61
CA PHE A 246 8.12 0.69 5.29
C PHE A 246 7.28 1.98 5.24
N ASP A 247 6.47 2.23 6.27
CA ASP A 247 5.67 3.47 6.41
C ASP A 247 6.54 4.73 6.34
N VAL A 248 7.59 4.80 7.17
CA VAL A 248 8.52 5.93 7.25
C VAL A 248 9.21 6.17 5.91
N PHE A 249 9.50 5.08 5.21
CA PHE A 249 10.14 5.13 3.90
C PHE A 249 9.20 5.65 2.81
N ILE A 250 7.92 5.26 2.84
CA ILE A 250 6.88 5.79 1.94
C ILE A 250 6.65 7.28 2.20
N ASP A 251 6.55 7.69 3.47
CA ASP A 251 6.39 9.09 3.85
C ASP A 251 7.55 9.95 3.34
N TYR A 252 8.80 9.50 3.57
CA TYR A 252 9.99 10.20 3.08
C TYR A 252 10.01 10.32 1.55
N PHE A 253 9.54 9.28 0.84
CA PHE A 253 9.43 9.29 -0.61
C PHE A 253 8.46 10.38 -1.09
N PHE A 254 7.24 10.43 -0.57
CA PHE A 254 6.23 11.39 -1.03
C PHE A 254 6.52 12.83 -0.57
N ASP A 255 7.03 13.02 0.65
CA ASP A 255 7.42 14.34 1.16
C ASP A 255 8.59 14.91 0.34
N GLY A 256 9.57 14.07 0.01
CA GLY A 256 10.68 14.41 -0.87
C GLY A 256 10.23 14.70 -2.30
N LEU A 257 9.33 13.88 -2.85
CA LEU A 257 8.82 14.05 -4.21
C LEU A 257 8.09 15.40 -4.36
N ILE A 258 7.20 15.78 -3.44
CA ILE A 258 6.54 17.09 -3.52
C ILE A 258 7.54 18.23 -3.31
N SER A 259 8.40 18.14 -2.30
CA SER A 259 9.32 19.24 -1.97
C SER A 259 10.32 19.48 -3.10
N ASP A 260 10.95 18.44 -3.62
CA ASP A 260 12.00 18.56 -4.64
C ASP A 260 11.43 18.93 -6.02
N TYR A 261 10.22 18.47 -6.32
CA TYR A 261 9.57 18.72 -7.60
C TYR A 261 9.05 20.17 -7.69
N PHE A 262 8.45 20.70 -6.62
CA PHE A 262 7.77 21.99 -6.65
C PHE A 262 8.59 23.17 -6.10
N VAL A 263 9.54 22.92 -5.19
CA VAL A 263 10.29 23.99 -4.51
C VAL A 263 11.70 24.20 -5.11
N GLN A 264 12.29 23.22 -5.83
CA GLN A 264 13.70 23.39 -6.24
C GLN A 264 14.23 22.71 -7.52
N SER A 265 13.41 22.27 -8.47
CA SER A 265 13.88 21.64 -9.74
C SER A 265 14.86 20.46 -9.57
N LYS A 266 14.89 19.82 -8.39
CA LYS A 266 15.84 18.74 -8.05
C LYS A 266 15.30 17.37 -8.49
N ILE A 267 15.12 17.20 -9.80
CA ILE A 267 14.66 15.95 -10.44
C ILE A 267 15.50 14.73 -9.99
N ASN A 268 16.80 14.93 -9.74
CA ASN A 268 17.72 13.87 -9.33
C ASN A 268 17.40 13.28 -7.94
N SER A 269 16.94 14.10 -6.98
CA SER A 269 16.57 13.64 -5.64
C SER A 269 15.29 12.82 -5.67
N ALA A 270 14.27 13.34 -6.37
CA ALA A 270 13.01 12.61 -6.60
C ALA A 270 13.27 11.25 -7.26
N LYS A 271 14.10 11.22 -8.31
CA LYS A 271 14.48 9.97 -8.98
C LYS A 271 15.13 8.96 -8.04
N LYS A 272 16.10 9.39 -7.22
CA LYS A 272 16.75 8.51 -6.24
C LYS A 272 15.75 7.92 -5.25
N SER A 273 14.78 8.72 -4.80
CA SER A 273 13.70 8.25 -3.94
C SER A 273 12.80 7.23 -4.66
N VAL A 274 12.47 7.45 -5.95
CA VAL A 274 11.68 6.50 -6.76
C VAL A 274 12.45 5.18 -6.99
N ASP A 275 13.73 5.25 -7.32
CA ASP A 275 14.57 4.07 -7.56
C ASP A 275 14.72 3.22 -6.28
N ASN A 276 14.82 3.87 -5.11
CA ASN A 276 14.87 3.20 -3.83
C ASN A 276 13.56 2.45 -3.53
N ILE A 277 12.40 3.07 -3.80
CA ILE A 277 11.10 2.43 -3.51
C ILE A 277 10.82 1.29 -4.47
N TYR A 278 11.17 1.47 -5.75
CA TYR A 278 11.15 0.40 -6.73
C TYR A 278 11.97 -0.81 -6.26
N SER A 279 13.23 -0.57 -5.86
CA SER A 279 14.14 -1.66 -5.44
C SER A 279 13.62 -2.42 -4.22
N LYS A 280 13.06 -1.72 -3.23
CA LYS A 280 12.49 -2.36 -2.03
C LYS A 280 11.24 -3.17 -2.36
N VAL A 281 10.30 -2.59 -3.10
CA VAL A 281 9.04 -3.26 -3.43
C VAL A 281 9.30 -4.47 -4.34
N SER A 282 10.16 -4.32 -5.34
CA SER A 282 10.56 -5.42 -6.23
C SER A 282 11.19 -6.56 -5.44
N LEU A 283 12.05 -6.27 -4.45
CA LEU A 283 12.64 -7.30 -3.60
C LEU A 283 11.59 -8.09 -2.81
N LEU A 284 10.59 -7.41 -2.24
CA LEU A 284 9.51 -8.06 -1.52
C LEU A 284 8.64 -8.92 -2.46
N VAL A 285 8.38 -8.43 -3.68
CA VAL A 285 7.66 -9.18 -4.72
C VAL A 285 8.46 -10.43 -5.14
N ASP A 286 9.77 -10.31 -5.36
CA ASP A 286 10.63 -11.45 -5.71
C ASP A 286 10.64 -12.49 -4.58
N GLN A 287 10.65 -12.05 -3.32
CA GLN A 287 10.52 -12.94 -2.15
C GLN A 287 9.17 -13.66 -2.12
N LEU A 288 8.07 -12.98 -2.45
CA LEU A 288 6.74 -13.58 -2.53
C LEU A 288 6.63 -14.61 -3.67
N TYR A 289 7.23 -14.34 -4.83
CA TYR A 289 7.29 -15.34 -5.90
C TYR A 289 8.06 -16.58 -5.47
N ALA A 290 9.21 -16.43 -4.81
CA ALA A 290 9.96 -17.57 -4.28
C ALA A 290 9.18 -18.35 -3.21
N LEU A 291 8.41 -17.65 -2.36
CA LEU A 291 7.52 -18.26 -1.37
C LEU A 291 6.38 -19.03 -2.04
N LYS A 292 5.78 -18.47 -3.09
CA LYS A 292 4.74 -19.12 -3.87
C LYS A 292 5.23 -20.44 -4.45
N ASP A 293 6.38 -20.43 -5.11
CA ASP A 293 6.98 -21.62 -5.71
C ASP A 293 7.22 -22.74 -4.67
N ASN A 294 7.70 -22.37 -3.48
CA ASN A 294 7.91 -23.32 -2.37
C ASN A 294 6.58 -23.95 -1.90
N GLU A 295 5.55 -23.13 -1.73
CA GLU A 295 4.25 -23.58 -1.24
C GLU A 295 3.50 -24.42 -2.30
N GLU A 296 3.66 -24.10 -3.59
CA GLU A 296 3.18 -24.92 -4.70
C GLU A 296 3.87 -26.29 -4.73
N GLN A 297 5.18 -26.34 -4.47
CA GLN A 297 5.91 -27.61 -4.37
C GLN A 297 5.38 -28.46 -3.20
N LYS A 298 5.24 -27.87 -2.00
CA LYS A 298 4.66 -28.55 -0.83
C LYS A 298 3.25 -29.09 -1.12
N LEU A 299 2.41 -28.28 -1.77
CA LEU A 299 1.06 -28.68 -2.16
C LEU A 299 1.09 -29.88 -3.11
N SER A 300 1.99 -29.88 -4.11
CA SER A 300 2.15 -31.01 -5.05
C SER A 300 2.60 -32.29 -4.34
N GLU A 301 3.55 -32.18 -3.41
CA GLU A 301 4.05 -33.30 -2.59
C GLU A 301 2.94 -33.90 -1.72
N TYR A 302 2.15 -33.06 -1.04
CA TYR A 302 1.03 -33.53 -0.21
C TYR A 302 -0.07 -34.19 -1.05
N ASN A 303 -0.42 -33.64 -2.22
CA ASN A 303 -1.38 -34.25 -3.13
C ASN A 303 -0.89 -35.61 -3.64
N THR A 304 0.39 -35.72 -4.02
CA THR A 304 0.98 -36.98 -4.48
C THR A 304 0.93 -38.04 -3.39
N ARG A 305 1.28 -37.68 -2.15
CA ARG A 305 1.24 -38.58 -1.00
C ARG A 305 -0.20 -39.00 -0.67
N LEU A 306 -1.16 -38.08 -0.73
CA LEU A 306 -2.58 -38.39 -0.53
C LEU A 306 -3.09 -39.41 -1.57
N VAL A 307 -2.78 -39.22 -2.85
CA VAL A 307 -3.14 -40.16 -3.93
C VAL A 307 -2.51 -41.54 -3.69
N SER A 308 -1.25 -41.59 -3.24
CA SER A 308 -0.59 -42.87 -2.93
C SER A 308 -1.23 -43.64 -1.78
N ILE A 309 -1.78 -42.95 -0.78
CA ILE A 309 -2.47 -43.56 0.37
C ILE A 309 -3.87 -44.04 -0.03
N LEU A 310 -4.56 -43.32 -0.93
CA LEU A 310 -5.89 -43.70 -1.40
C LEU A 310 -5.89 -44.85 -2.43
N ASN A 311 -4.75 -45.09 -3.08
CA ASN A 311 -4.58 -46.16 -4.08
C ASN A 311 -4.00 -47.47 -3.50
N ASN A 312 -3.59 -47.48 -2.23
CA ASN A 312 -3.14 -48.66 -1.48
C ASN A 312 -4.24 -49.14 -0.53
#